data_AF-A0A1V2I447-F1
#
_entry.id   AF-A0A1V2I447-F1
#
_cell.length_a   1.000
_cell.length_b   1.000
_cell.length_c   1.000
_cell.angle_alpha   90.00
_cell.angle_beta   90.00
_cell.angle_gamma   90.00
#
_symmetry.space_group_name_H-M   'P 1'
#
loop_
_entity.id
_entity.type
_entity.pdbx_description
1 polymer ?
#
loop_
_entity_poly.entity_id
_entity_poly.type
_entity_poly.pdbx_seq_one_letter_code
_entity_poly.pdbx_strand_id
1 'polypeptide(L)'
;MDVETRVDRHELSVDAQDTVTKILSSVRVADAPALATVLQMIRQPGGHDPDTSLFVADALTKIDHGDVSPADADGPVCLAIADGMRELERLGYLTVHDLADETSSASYLDEGRSLTAIRVLRPFHTVGVVYRWRRALLGPPDSWDIVTRPGVIWPGVYVRGAVGDYRLRDVGLVYAGPPELDTDALIYAIRDESDVFTCHAVCDSCGADWYADDGSWIFRANRAHADFDYNDARRHDGTTVMCPEPLCVSGRVSFTVG
;
A
#
# COMPACT_ATOMS: atom_id res chain seq x y z
N MET A 1 -7.57 -47.37 -14.39
CA MET A 1 -7.19 -47.07 -12.99
C MET A 1 -6.95 -45.58 -12.99
N ASP A 2 -8.00 -44.83 -12.70
CA ASP A 2 -7.97 -43.37 -12.75
C ASP A 2 -7.16 -42.88 -11.55
N VAL A 3 -6.07 -42.18 -11.84
CA VAL A 3 -5.29 -41.49 -10.83
C VAL A 3 -6.07 -40.22 -10.50
N GLU A 4 -6.79 -40.27 -9.39
CA GLU A 4 -7.41 -39.10 -8.80
C GLU A 4 -6.29 -38.18 -8.28
N THR A 5 -5.93 -37.17 -9.09
CA THR A 5 -4.97 -36.14 -8.68
C THR A 5 -5.65 -35.22 -7.67
N ARG A 6 -5.56 -35.59 -6.40
CA ARG A 6 -6.03 -34.75 -5.30
C ARG A 6 -4.92 -33.78 -4.93
N VAL A 7 -5.04 -32.54 -5.38
CA VAL A 7 -4.18 -31.43 -4.95
C VAL A 7 -4.65 -31.02 -3.56
N ASP A 8 -4.03 -31.59 -2.52
CA ASP A 8 -4.20 -31.07 -1.17
C ASP A 8 -3.49 -29.70 -1.11
N ARG A 9 -4.27 -28.62 -1.10
CA ARG A 9 -3.75 -27.26 -0.87
C ARG A 9 -3.35 -27.16 0.60
N HIS A 10 -2.05 -27.19 0.87
CA HIS A 10 -1.50 -26.84 2.16
C HIS A 10 -1.11 -25.36 2.12
N GLU A 11 -1.61 -24.58 3.08
CA GLU A 11 -1.50 -23.12 3.05
C GLU A 11 -0.45 -22.65 4.07
N LEU A 12 0.64 -22.06 3.56
CA LEU A 12 1.45 -21.11 4.30
C LEU A 12 0.83 -19.74 4.04
N SER A 13 0.24 -19.13 5.06
CA SER A 13 -0.52 -17.87 4.94
C SER A 13 0.01 -16.87 5.96
N VAL A 14 0.39 -15.67 5.50
CA VAL A 14 0.83 -14.55 6.34
C VAL A 14 -0.14 -13.40 6.18
N ASP A 15 -0.51 -12.79 7.30
CA ASP A 15 -1.39 -11.62 7.33
C ASP A 15 -0.68 -10.41 6.71
N ALA A 16 -1.14 -10.02 5.53
CA ALA A 16 -0.56 -8.91 4.78
C ALA A 16 -0.69 -7.57 5.52
N GLN A 17 -1.77 -7.38 6.29
CA GLN A 17 -2.04 -6.13 7.00
C GLN A 17 -1.09 -5.95 8.19
N ASP A 18 -0.91 -6.98 9.01
CA ASP A 18 0.04 -6.97 10.12
C ASP A 18 1.44 -6.68 9.61
N THR A 19 1.77 -7.27 8.47
CA THR A 19 3.08 -7.14 7.86
C THR A 19 3.33 -5.72 7.33
N VAL A 20 2.39 -5.14 6.58
CA VAL A 20 2.44 -3.74 6.17
C VAL A 20 2.49 -2.81 7.39
N THR A 21 1.73 -3.10 8.44
CA THR A 21 1.73 -2.30 9.68
C THR A 21 3.10 -2.27 10.34
N LYS A 22 3.81 -3.41 10.39
CA LYS A 22 5.20 -3.47 10.90
C LYS A 22 6.14 -2.60 10.07
N ILE A 23 6.09 -2.68 8.73
CA ILE A 23 6.95 -1.85 7.85
C ILE A 23 6.68 -0.36 8.08
N LEU A 24 5.39 0.03 8.06
CA LEU A 24 5.04 1.42 8.33
C LEU A 24 5.54 1.85 9.71
N SER A 25 5.52 0.97 10.71
CA SER A 25 6.00 1.27 12.05
C SER A 25 7.52 1.46 12.13
N SER A 26 8.32 0.78 11.30
CA SER A 26 9.78 0.90 11.31
C SER A 26 10.26 2.19 10.65
N VAL A 27 9.56 2.66 9.61
CA VAL A 27 9.93 3.90 8.89
C VAL A 27 9.19 5.15 9.38
N ARG A 28 8.22 5.00 10.30
CA ARG A 28 7.40 6.12 10.79
C ARG A 28 8.19 7.05 11.67
N VAL A 29 8.36 8.28 11.18
CA VAL A 29 8.76 9.42 12.01
C VAL A 29 7.53 10.06 12.66
N ALA A 30 6.42 10.16 11.94
CA ALA A 30 5.14 10.67 12.44
C ALA A 30 3.95 10.15 11.61
N ASP A 31 2.73 10.24 12.14
CA ASP A 31 1.52 9.98 11.36
C ASP A 31 1.22 11.14 10.40
N ALA A 32 0.53 10.85 9.29
CA ALA A 32 0.22 11.83 8.24
C ALA A 32 -1.29 12.03 8.00
N PRO A 33 -2.09 12.46 9.01
CA PRO A 33 -3.55 12.45 8.95
C PRO A 33 -4.14 13.39 7.88
N ALA A 34 -3.51 14.54 7.63
CA ALA A 34 -3.96 15.49 6.62
C ALA A 34 -3.90 14.89 5.21
N LEU A 35 -2.74 14.33 4.84
CA LEU A 35 -2.58 13.66 3.55
C LEU A 35 -3.45 12.40 3.48
N ALA A 36 -3.56 11.61 4.55
CA ALA A 36 -4.43 10.42 4.59
C ALA A 36 -5.89 10.78 4.27
N THR A 37 -6.39 11.87 4.86
CA THR A 37 -7.74 12.38 4.58
C THR A 37 -7.91 12.81 3.13
N VAL A 38 -6.91 13.49 2.55
CA VAL A 38 -6.92 13.88 1.12
C VAL A 38 -6.92 12.65 0.21
N LEU A 39 -6.08 11.65 0.50
CA LEU A 39 -6.03 10.40 -0.26
C LEU A 39 -7.38 9.66 -0.20
N GLN A 40 -8.05 9.66 0.95
CA GLN A 40 -9.38 9.07 1.07
C GLN A 40 -10.41 9.81 0.20
N MET A 41 -10.38 11.15 0.18
CA MET A 41 -11.30 11.95 -0.62
C MET A 41 -11.14 11.74 -2.13
N ILE A 42 -9.90 11.55 -2.61
CA ILE A 42 -9.62 11.39 -4.05
C ILE A 42 -9.69 9.94 -4.54
N ARG A 43 -9.83 8.93 -3.68
CA ARG A 43 -9.80 7.51 -4.09
C ARG A 43 -11.17 6.87 -4.22
N GLN A 44 -12.26 7.58 -3.98
CA GLN A 44 -13.58 6.97 -3.90
C GLN A 44 -14.46 7.22 -5.14
N PRO A 45 -14.53 6.24 -6.05
CA PRO A 45 -15.75 6.00 -6.81
C PRO A 45 -16.71 5.16 -5.95
N GLY A 46 -17.69 5.82 -5.30
CA GLY A 46 -18.87 5.15 -4.70
C GLY A 46 -18.78 4.71 -3.23
N GLY A 47 -18.02 5.38 -2.36
CA GLY A 47 -17.84 5.01 -0.94
C GLY A 47 -18.21 6.06 0.12
N HIS A 48 -18.20 7.35 -0.21
CA HIS A 48 -18.74 8.52 0.51
C HIS A 48 -19.18 9.56 -0.53
N ASP A 49 -19.99 10.50 -0.05
CA ASP A 49 -20.87 11.39 -0.80
C ASP A 49 -20.33 11.82 -2.20
N PRO A 50 -20.88 11.27 -3.31
CA PRO A 50 -20.48 11.64 -4.68
C PRO A 50 -20.68 13.13 -4.98
N ASP A 51 -21.33 13.84 -4.06
CA ASP A 51 -21.66 15.26 -4.14
C ASP A 51 -20.52 16.18 -3.63
N THR A 52 -19.40 15.62 -3.13
CA THR A 52 -18.25 16.41 -2.65
C THR A 52 -17.23 16.69 -3.76
N SER A 53 -17.11 17.95 -4.17
CA SER A 53 -16.01 18.44 -5.01
C SER A 53 -14.81 18.83 -4.14
N LEU A 54 -13.60 18.44 -4.55
CA LEU A 54 -12.37 18.73 -3.81
C LEU A 54 -11.57 19.81 -4.55
N PHE A 55 -11.15 20.85 -3.83
CA PHE A 55 -10.32 21.92 -4.37
C PHE A 55 -8.93 21.91 -3.74
N VAL A 56 -7.90 22.28 -4.50
CA VAL A 56 -6.51 22.39 -4.04
C VAL A 56 -5.95 23.79 -4.27
N ALA A 57 -5.13 24.27 -3.33
CA ALA A 57 -4.35 25.48 -3.47
C ALA A 57 -3.02 25.40 -2.69
N ASP A 58 -2.10 26.32 -3.01
CA ASP A 58 -0.86 26.51 -2.26
C ASP A 58 -1.16 26.82 -0.78
N ALA A 59 -0.29 26.36 0.14
CA ALA A 59 -0.55 26.39 1.58
C ALA A 59 -0.87 27.76 2.18
N LEU A 60 -0.34 28.84 1.60
CA LEU A 60 -0.57 30.20 2.07
C LEU A 60 -1.76 30.88 1.37
N THR A 61 -2.28 30.27 0.30
CA THR A 61 -3.45 30.75 -0.41
C THR A 61 -4.69 30.41 0.40
N LYS A 62 -5.34 31.42 0.97
CA LYS A 62 -6.62 31.22 1.63
C LYS A 62 -7.68 30.90 0.57
N ILE A 63 -8.43 29.82 0.78
CA ILE A 63 -9.63 29.52 0.00
C ILE A 63 -10.83 30.04 0.79
N ASP A 64 -11.47 31.07 0.25
CA ASP A 64 -12.69 31.66 0.79
C ASP A 64 -13.93 31.09 0.09
N HIS A 65 -15.11 31.32 0.70
CA HIS A 65 -16.37 30.75 0.22
C HIS A 65 -16.74 31.22 -1.20
N GLY A 66 -16.29 32.42 -1.59
CA GLY A 66 -16.46 32.97 -2.93
C GLY A 66 -15.61 32.25 -3.98
N ASP A 67 -14.42 31.76 -3.64
CA ASP A 67 -13.50 31.13 -4.60
C ASP A 67 -14.01 29.77 -5.10
N VAL A 68 -14.93 29.15 -4.35
CA VAL A 68 -15.58 27.87 -4.70
C VAL A 68 -17.05 28.07 -5.08
N SER A 69 -17.43 29.31 -5.38
CA SER A 69 -18.76 29.64 -5.90
C SER A 69 -18.95 29.01 -7.28
N PRO A 70 -20.10 28.37 -7.55
CA PRO A 70 -20.39 27.76 -8.86
C PRO A 70 -20.55 28.79 -9.99
N ALA A 71 -20.56 30.09 -9.67
CA ALA A 71 -20.70 31.18 -10.64
C ALA A 71 -19.35 31.76 -11.11
N ASP A 72 -18.23 31.43 -10.44
CA ASP A 72 -16.92 32.03 -10.70
C ASP A 72 -15.93 31.01 -11.28
N ALA A 73 -15.13 31.44 -12.26
CA ALA A 73 -14.13 30.61 -12.95
C ALA A 73 -12.68 30.91 -12.50
N ASP A 74 -12.47 32.00 -11.76
CA ASP A 74 -11.17 32.35 -11.17
C ASP A 74 -11.14 31.86 -9.73
N GLY A 75 -10.41 30.78 -9.48
CA GLY A 75 -10.39 30.13 -8.17
C GLY A 75 -9.38 28.98 -8.06
N PRO A 76 -9.29 28.34 -6.88
CA PRO A 76 -8.49 27.15 -6.66
C PRO A 76 -8.88 26.02 -7.63
N VAL A 77 -7.94 25.12 -7.90
CA VAL A 77 -8.16 24.07 -8.90
C VAL A 77 -9.07 22.99 -8.32
N CYS A 78 -10.15 22.66 -9.03
CA CYS A 78 -10.99 21.51 -8.71
C CYS A 78 -10.30 20.21 -9.14
N LEU A 79 -10.11 19.29 -8.20
CA LEU A 79 -9.57 17.95 -8.44
C LEU A 79 -10.68 17.02 -8.91
N ALA A 80 -10.50 16.40 -10.08
CA ALA A 80 -11.41 15.35 -10.53
C ALA A 80 -11.26 14.11 -9.61
N ILE A 81 -12.37 13.66 -9.02
CA ILE A 81 -12.37 12.56 -8.04
C ILE A 81 -11.77 11.27 -8.63
N ALA A 82 -11.98 11.00 -9.92
CA ALA A 82 -11.48 9.78 -10.55
C ALA A 82 -9.94 9.74 -10.72
N ASP A 83 -9.25 10.89 -10.67
CA ASP A 83 -7.83 11.01 -11.00
C ASP A 83 -7.07 11.95 -10.04
N GLY A 84 -7.58 12.19 -8.83
CA GLY A 84 -7.08 13.27 -7.97
C GLY A 84 -5.60 13.19 -7.61
N MET A 85 -5.03 11.99 -7.44
CA MET A 85 -3.57 11.83 -7.22
C MET A 85 -2.76 12.24 -8.45
N ARG A 86 -3.21 11.79 -9.63
CA ARG A 86 -2.56 12.10 -10.91
C ARG A 86 -2.67 13.58 -11.23
N GLU A 87 -3.78 14.20 -10.84
CA GLU A 87 -3.99 15.64 -10.99
C GLU A 87 -3.07 16.44 -10.06
N LEU A 88 -2.91 16.03 -8.80
CA LEU A 88 -1.93 16.62 -7.88
C LEU A 88 -0.49 16.50 -8.41
N GLU A 89 -0.16 15.38 -9.04
CA GLU A 89 1.13 15.18 -9.71
C GLU A 89 1.29 16.09 -10.93
N ARG A 90 0.27 16.18 -11.80
CA ARG A 90 0.24 17.06 -12.97
C ARG A 90 0.38 18.54 -12.59
N LEU A 91 -0.21 18.94 -11.46
CA LEU A 91 -0.10 20.28 -10.88
C LEU A 91 1.23 20.50 -10.13
N GLY A 92 2.10 19.49 -10.05
CA GLY A 92 3.42 19.58 -9.42
C GLY A 92 3.38 19.72 -7.90
N TYR A 93 2.35 19.21 -7.23
CA TYR A 93 2.27 19.17 -5.77
C TYR A 93 3.00 17.97 -5.18
N LEU A 94 2.98 16.83 -5.87
CA LEU A 94 3.61 15.60 -5.42
C LEU A 94 4.12 14.75 -6.57
N THR A 95 4.92 13.74 -6.27
CA THR A 95 5.22 12.61 -7.16
C THR A 95 4.95 11.30 -6.43
N VAL A 96 4.65 10.25 -7.19
CA VAL A 96 4.35 8.91 -6.66
C VAL A 96 5.39 7.92 -7.16
N HIS A 97 5.89 7.09 -6.24
CA HIS A 97 6.88 6.06 -6.54
C HIS A 97 6.45 4.74 -5.91
N ASP A 98 6.36 3.69 -6.70
CA ASP A 98 6.09 2.34 -6.18
C ASP A 98 7.37 1.81 -5.51
N LEU A 99 7.24 1.38 -4.26
CA LEU A 99 8.37 0.85 -3.47
C LEU A 99 8.42 -0.67 -3.55
N ALA A 100 7.25 -1.30 -3.37
CA ALA A 100 7.07 -2.74 -3.42
C ALA A 100 5.60 -3.08 -3.75
N ASP A 101 5.39 -4.15 -4.48
CA ASP A 101 4.07 -4.72 -4.78
C ASP A 101 4.20 -6.24 -4.87
N GLU A 102 3.27 -6.93 -4.23
CA GLU A 102 3.25 -8.39 -4.13
C GLU A 102 1.79 -8.87 -4.13
N THR A 103 1.50 -9.94 -4.87
CA THR A 103 0.13 -10.50 -4.96
C THR A 103 0.04 -11.81 -4.20
N SER A 104 -1.12 -12.11 -3.60
CA SER A 104 -1.39 -13.40 -2.94
C SER A 104 -1.28 -14.59 -3.91
N SER A 105 -1.50 -14.37 -5.21
CA SER A 105 -1.40 -15.43 -6.22
C SER A 105 0.03 -15.93 -6.48
N ALA A 106 1.02 -15.11 -6.14
CA ALA A 106 2.43 -15.38 -6.36
C ALA A 106 3.21 -15.50 -5.03
N SER A 107 2.52 -15.41 -3.89
CA SER A 107 3.13 -15.37 -2.56
C SER A 107 2.39 -16.18 -1.50
N TYR A 108 3.03 -16.34 -0.35
CA TYR A 108 2.45 -16.93 0.87
C TYR A 108 1.53 -15.96 1.65
N LEU A 109 1.12 -14.83 1.05
CA LEU A 109 0.25 -13.84 1.69
C LEU A 109 -1.23 -14.22 1.58
N ASP A 110 -2.01 -13.87 2.60
CA ASP A 110 -3.47 -14.00 2.59
C ASP A 110 -4.15 -13.02 1.61
N GLU A 111 -3.57 -11.83 1.46
CA GLU A 111 -3.91 -10.80 0.50
C GLU A 111 -2.64 -10.21 -0.13
N GLY A 112 -2.72 -9.68 -1.36
CA GLY A 112 -1.63 -8.87 -1.91
C GLY A 112 -1.29 -7.66 -1.01
N ARG A 113 -0.08 -7.11 -1.13
CA ARG A 113 0.34 -5.90 -0.40
C ARG A 113 1.13 -4.97 -1.30
N SER A 114 1.00 -3.67 -1.04
CA SER A 114 1.69 -2.62 -1.77
C SER A 114 2.20 -1.54 -0.84
N LEU A 115 3.38 -1.02 -1.17
CA LEU A 115 4.00 0.14 -0.55
C LEU A 115 4.27 1.19 -1.62
N THR A 116 3.84 2.43 -1.36
CA THR A 116 4.02 3.55 -2.26
C THR A 116 4.62 4.73 -1.51
N ALA A 117 5.69 5.32 -2.04
CA ALA A 117 6.20 6.60 -1.58
C ALA A 117 5.48 7.74 -2.31
N ILE A 118 5.04 8.73 -1.53
CA ILE A 118 4.46 9.98 -2.01
C ILE A 118 5.41 11.09 -1.59
N ARG A 119 6.09 11.71 -2.55
CA ARG A 119 6.95 12.85 -2.30
C ARG A 119 6.17 14.13 -2.54
N VAL A 120 5.87 14.87 -1.48
CA VAL A 120 5.26 16.20 -1.59
C VAL A 120 6.36 17.22 -1.87
N LEU A 121 6.26 17.90 -3.02
CA LEU A 121 7.26 18.82 -3.53
C LEU A 121 7.09 20.23 -2.97
N ARG A 122 5.85 20.66 -2.79
CA ARG A 122 5.51 22.00 -2.30
C ARG A 122 4.28 21.96 -1.40
N PRO A 123 4.19 22.86 -0.40
CA PRO A 123 3.12 22.80 0.59
C PRO A 123 1.77 23.18 -0.04
N PHE A 124 0.74 22.40 0.25
CA PHE A 124 -0.62 22.64 -0.26
C PHE A 124 -1.67 22.28 0.77
N HIS A 125 -2.89 22.74 0.55
CA HIS A 125 -4.05 22.32 1.32
C HIS A 125 -5.23 22.06 0.40
N THR A 126 -6.24 21.39 0.92
CA THR A 126 -7.47 21.09 0.18
C THR A 126 -8.71 21.45 0.97
N VAL A 127 -9.80 21.71 0.26
CA VAL A 127 -11.13 21.90 0.85
C VAL A 127 -12.17 21.06 0.10
N GLY A 128 -12.98 20.32 0.86
CA GLY A 128 -14.13 19.58 0.32
C GLY A 128 -15.37 20.45 0.35
N VAL A 129 -16.10 20.52 -0.77
CA VAL A 129 -17.28 21.36 -0.96
C VAL A 129 -18.44 20.49 -1.43
N VAL A 130 -19.60 20.61 -0.77
CA VAL A 130 -20.83 19.94 -1.20
C VAL A 130 -21.76 20.96 -1.83
N TYR A 131 -22.15 20.69 -3.07
CA TYR A 131 -23.13 21.48 -3.82
C TYR A 131 -24.53 20.85 -3.69
N ARG A 132 -25.57 21.66 -3.61
CA ARG A 132 -26.96 21.21 -3.47
C ARG A 132 -27.89 21.93 -4.45
N TRP A 133 -28.92 21.22 -4.89
CA TRP A 133 -29.94 21.67 -5.83
C TRP A 133 -31.34 21.52 -5.23
N ARG A 134 -31.74 22.45 -4.36
CA ARG A 134 -33.01 22.39 -3.62
C ARG A 134 -34.20 22.81 -4.49
N ARG A 135 -34.01 23.71 -5.45
CA ARG A 135 -35.10 24.34 -6.22
C ARG A 135 -35.21 23.92 -7.68
N ALA A 136 -34.17 23.34 -8.28
CA ALA A 136 -34.18 22.96 -9.70
C ALA A 136 -33.43 21.64 -9.94
N LEU A 137 -34.01 20.75 -10.75
CA LEU A 137 -33.36 19.48 -11.18
C LEU A 137 -32.26 19.70 -12.23
N LEU A 138 -32.19 20.89 -12.85
CA LEU A 138 -31.26 21.26 -13.90
C LEU A 138 -30.79 22.70 -13.67
N GLY A 139 -29.49 22.97 -13.85
CA GLY A 139 -28.87 24.30 -13.65
C GLY A 139 -27.75 24.28 -12.61
N PRO A 140 -27.12 25.44 -12.32
CA PRO A 140 -26.09 25.53 -11.28
C PRO A 140 -26.69 25.28 -9.89
N PRO A 141 -25.89 24.80 -8.92
CA PRO A 141 -26.37 24.55 -7.56
C PRO A 141 -26.87 25.83 -6.89
N ASP A 142 -27.96 25.72 -6.12
CA ASP A 142 -28.60 26.85 -5.43
C ASP A 142 -28.13 27.04 -3.99
N SER A 143 -27.32 26.11 -3.47
CA SER A 143 -26.62 26.24 -2.19
C SER A 143 -25.35 25.38 -2.16
N TRP A 144 -24.33 25.80 -1.40
CA TRP A 144 -23.10 25.03 -1.21
C TRP A 144 -22.41 25.36 0.13
N ASP A 145 -21.71 24.37 0.68
CA ASP A 145 -20.98 24.50 1.94
C ASP A 145 -19.60 23.84 1.84
N ILE A 146 -18.61 24.43 2.52
CA ILE A 146 -17.31 23.79 2.74
C ILE A 146 -17.47 22.80 3.90
N VAL A 147 -17.36 21.51 3.61
CA VAL A 147 -17.64 20.42 4.57
C VAL A 147 -16.37 19.89 5.23
N THR A 148 -15.21 20.00 4.58
CA THR A 148 -13.96 19.46 5.13
C THR A 148 -12.75 20.33 4.80
N ARG A 149 -11.81 20.40 5.76
CA ARG A 149 -10.53 21.11 5.66
C ARG A 149 -9.42 20.27 6.33
N PRO A 150 -8.81 19.31 5.62
CA PRO A 150 -7.85 18.35 6.19
C PRO A 150 -6.58 18.97 6.82
N GLY A 151 -6.30 20.23 6.52
CA GLY A 151 -5.10 20.94 6.97
C GLY A 151 -4.07 21.08 5.85
N VAL A 152 -2.92 21.67 6.20
CA VAL A 152 -1.79 21.86 5.27
C VAL A 152 -0.95 20.59 5.23
N ILE A 153 -0.60 20.17 4.02
CA ILE A 153 0.33 19.09 3.73
C ILE A 153 1.67 19.74 3.40
N TRP A 154 2.70 19.41 4.19
CA TRP A 154 4.04 19.99 4.05
C TRP A 154 4.95 19.11 3.18
N PRO A 155 5.99 19.70 2.56
CA PRO A 155 6.98 18.94 1.80
C PRO A 155 7.62 17.83 2.61
N GLY A 156 7.84 16.70 1.96
CA GLY A 156 8.33 15.50 2.62
C GLY A 156 8.05 14.24 1.85
N VAL A 157 8.63 13.14 2.33
CA VAL A 157 8.35 11.80 1.83
C VAL A 157 7.41 11.10 2.79
N TYR A 158 6.30 10.61 2.25
CA TYR A 158 5.28 9.86 2.96
C TYR A 158 5.20 8.45 2.40
N VAL A 159 5.01 7.44 3.26
CA VAL A 159 4.88 6.04 2.83
C VAL A 159 3.45 5.59 3.09
N ARG A 160 2.79 5.17 2.02
CA ARG A 160 1.45 4.58 2.03
C ARG A 160 1.58 3.07 1.95
N GLY A 161 0.91 2.37 2.86
CA GLY A 161 0.78 0.91 2.81
C GLY A 161 -0.67 0.50 2.56
N ALA A 162 -0.86 -0.52 1.72
CA ALA A 162 -2.18 -1.06 1.40
C ALA A 162 -2.15 -2.56 1.11
N VAL A 163 -3.30 -3.21 1.24
CA VAL A 163 -3.50 -4.66 1.04
C VAL A 163 -4.63 -4.96 0.05
N GLY A 164 -4.58 -6.11 -0.62
CA GLY A 164 -5.55 -6.62 -1.58
C GLY A 164 -4.99 -6.76 -3.00
N ASP A 165 -5.44 -7.78 -3.75
CA ASP A 165 -4.92 -8.05 -5.10
C ASP A 165 -5.59 -7.22 -6.21
N TYR A 166 -6.91 -7.03 -6.11
CA TYR A 166 -7.72 -6.35 -7.13
C TYR A 166 -8.34 -5.05 -6.64
N ARG A 167 -8.45 -4.90 -5.31
CA ARG A 167 -8.98 -3.70 -4.65
C ARG A 167 -8.14 -3.41 -3.43
N LEU A 168 -7.22 -2.46 -3.59
CA LEU A 168 -6.33 -2.05 -2.52
C LEU A 168 -7.10 -1.31 -1.42
N ARG A 169 -7.02 -1.82 -0.20
CA ARG A 169 -7.48 -1.20 1.04
C ARG A 169 -6.30 -0.56 1.75
N ASP A 170 -6.44 0.71 2.13
CA ASP A 170 -5.39 1.42 2.87
C ASP A 170 -5.22 0.84 4.28
N VAL A 171 -3.98 0.52 4.63
CA VAL A 171 -3.57 0.13 5.98
C VAL A 171 -3.11 1.35 6.76
N GLY A 172 -2.30 2.21 6.13
CA GLY A 172 -1.81 3.41 6.79
C GLY A 172 -0.99 4.32 5.88
N LEU A 173 -0.75 5.53 6.38
CA LEU A 173 0.09 6.55 5.75
C LEU A 173 0.93 7.25 6.83
N VAL A 174 2.25 7.21 6.66
CA VAL A 174 3.20 7.77 7.62
C VAL A 174 4.14 8.76 6.95
N TYR A 175 4.62 9.73 7.71
CA TYR A 175 5.73 10.59 7.31
C TYR A 175 7.05 9.84 7.56
N ALA A 176 7.81 9.61 6.48
CA ALA A 176 9.07 8.88 6.51
C ALA A 176 10.29 9.81 6.62
N GLY A 177 10.17 11.07 6.16
CA GLY A 177 11.27 12.00 6.30
C GLY A 177 11.17 13.26 5.44
N PRO A 178 12.23 14.08 5.48
CA PRO A 178 12.28 15.37 4.81
C PRO A 178 12.25 15.23 3.27
N PRO A 179 11.93 16.30 2.52
CA PRO A 179 11.82 16.24 1.06
C PRO A 179 13.14 15.93 0.35
N GLU A 180 14.28 15.99 1.02
CA GLU A 180 15.59 15.58 0.53
C GLU A 180 15.88 14.09 0.73
N LEU A 181 15.00 13.36 1.45
CA LEU A 181 15.16 11.92 1.64
C LEU A 181 15.25 11.24 0.28
N ASP A 182 16.33 10.50 0.06
CA ASP A 182 16.52 9.72 -1.15
C ASP A 182 15.50 8.56 -1.15
N THR A 183 14.59 8.60 -2.14
CA THR A 183 13.57 7.55 -2.29
C THR A 183 14.18 6.21 -2.68
N ASP A 184 15.30 6.20 -3.41
CA ASP A 184 15.98 4.96 -3.75
C ASP A 184 16.62 4.37 -2.50
N ALA A 185 17.27 5.19 -1.66
CA ALA A 185 17.78 4.74 -0.37
C ALA A 185 16.66 4.26 0.58
N LEU A 186 15.48 4.89 0.55
CA LEU A 186 14.31 4.43 1.29
C LEU A 186 13.80 3.08 0.78
N ILE A 187 13.80 2.86 -0.54
CA ILE A 187 13.50 1.54 -1.14
C ILE A 187 14.50 0.51 -0.64
N TYR A 188 15.80 0.82 -0.67
CA TYR A 188 16.83 -0.06 -0.16
C TYR A 188 16.66 -0.33 1.33
N ALA A 189 16.41 0.67 2.17
CA ALA A 189 16.19 0.46 3.61
C ALA A 189 14.95 -0.41 3.88
N ILE A 190 13.85 -0.18 3.17
CA ILE A 190 12.65 -1.02 3.28
C ILE A 190 12.92 -2.45 2.82
N ARG A 191 13.76 -2.66 1.80
CA ARG A 191 14.05 -4.01 1.27
C ARG A 191 15.17 -4.75 2.02
N ASP A 192 16.18 -4.05 2.50
CA ASP A 192 17.39 -4.59 3.11
C ASP A 192 17.24 -4.75 4.63
N GLU A 193 16.55 -3.83 5.31
CA GLU A 193 16.34 -3.91 6.75
C GLU A 193 15.03 -4.60 7.14
N SER A 194 14.09 -4.74 6.19
CA SER A 194 12.85 -5.45 6.48
C SER A 194 12.96 -6.87 5.94
N ASP A 195 13.31 -7.80 6.84
CA ASP A 195 13.04 -9.25 6.70
C ASP A 195 11.57 -9.56 6.33
N VAL A 196 10.74 -8.52 6.28
CA VAL A 196 9.34 -8.51 5.94
C VAL A 196 9.02 -9.00 4.52
N PHE A 197 9.98 -8.94 3.59
CA PHE A 197 9.85 -9.56 2.27
C PHE A 197 10.55 -10.93 2.20
N THR A 198 11.17 -11.37 3.28
CA THR A 198 11.90 -12.64 3.34
C THR A 198 11.14 -13.66 4.18
N CYS A 199 10.94 -14.84 3.61
CA CYS A 199 10.54 -16.02 4.38
C CYS A 199 11.78 -16.88 4.60
N HIS A 200 12.17 -17.04 5.85
CA HIS A 200 13.22 -17.95 6.27
C HIS A 200 12.61 -19.33 6.57
N ALA A 201 13.17 -20.37 5.97
CA ALA A 201 12.78 -21.75 6.20
C ALA A 201 13.95 -22.53 6.80
N VAL A 202 13.73 -23.32 7.86
CA VAL A 202 14.79 -24.09 8.53
C VAL A 202 14.32 -25.49 8.85
N CYS A 203 15.18 -26.48 8.57
CA CYS A 203 14.98 -27.87 8.94
C CYS A 203 15.44 -28.14 10.39
N ASP A 204 14.54 -28.69 11.20
CA ASP A 204 14.80 -29.03 12.61
C ASP A 204 15.84 -30.14 12.84
N SER A 205 16.10 -30.97 11.83
CA SER A 205 16.97 -32.14 11.95
C SER A 205 18.37 -31.88 11.42
N CYS A 206 18.51 -31.41 10.17
CA CYS A 206 19.82 -31.18 9.55
C CYS A 206 20.29 -29.73 9.59
N GLY A 207 19.46 -28.81 10.09
CA GLY A 207 19.80 -27.38 10.16
C GLY A 207 20.02 -26.72 8.80
N ALA A 208 19.52 -27.34 7.73
CA ALA A 208 19.50 -26.71 6.42
C ALA A 208 18.50 -25.55 6.44
N ASP A 209 18.90 -24.44 5.82
CA ASP A 209 18.13 -23.21 5.80
C ASP A 209 18.01 -22.62 4.39
N TRP A 210 16.86 -22.00 4.14
CA TRP A 210 16.51 -21.38 2.88
C TRP A 210 15.82 -20.05 3.09
N TYR A 211 15.86 -19.21 2.07
CA TYR A 211 15.21 -17.91 2.06
C TYR A 211 14.41 -17.74 0.78
N ALA A 212 13.21 -17.19 0.90
CA ALA A 212 12.44 -16.72 -0.24
C ALA A 212 12.23 -15.22 -0.11
N ASP A 213 12.71 -14.47 -1.10
CA ASP A 213 12.49 -13.03 -1.21
C ASP A 213 11.19 -12.75 -1.97
N ASP A 214 10.59 -11.59 -1.71
CA ASP A 214 9.42 -11.06 -2.42
C ASP A 214 8.25 -12.06 -2.50
N GLY A 215 8.05 -12.85 -1.45
CA GLY A 215 6.94 -13.81 -1.39
C GLY A 215 7.15 -15.11 -2.14
N SER A 216 8.29 -15.29 -2.80
CA SER A 216 8.52 -16.41 -3.72
C SER A 216 8.17 -17.76 -3.10
N TRP A 217 7.43 -18.60 -3.83
CA TRP A 217 7.24 -20.01 -3.47
C TRP A 217 8.52 -20.85 -3.64
N ILE A 218 9.54 -20.27 -4.29
CA ILE A 218 10.87 -20.85 -4.48
C ILE A 218 11.79 -20.35 -3.37
N PHE A 219 12.25 -21.30 -2.54
CA PHE A 219 13.14 -21.10 -1.43
C PHE A 219 14.59 -21.41 -1.83
N ARG A 220 15.44 -20.38 -1.79
CA ARG A 220 16.86 -20.45 -2.14
C ARG A 220 17.70 -20.93 -0.98
N ALA A 221 18.58 -21.91 -1.22
CA ALA A 221 19.43 -22.45 -0.16
C ALA A 221 20.57 -21.49 0.22
N ASN A 222 20.85 -21.35 1.52
CA ASN A 222 21.97 -20.55 2.03
C ASN A 222 23.33 -21.28 1.94
N ARG A 223 23.32 -22.58 1.66
CA ARG A 223 24.51 -23.45 1.54
C ARG A 223 24.49 -24.22 0.23
N ALA A 224 25.45 -25.11 0.00
CA ALA A 224 25.55 -25.99 -1.17
C ALA A 224 24.43 -27.07 -1.25
N HIS A 225 23.19 -26.65 -1.03
CA HIS A 225 21.98 -27.44 -1.12
C HIS A 225 21.17 -26.97 -2.33
N ALA A 226 20.19 -27.77 -2.74
CA ALA A 226 19.27 -27.38 -3.80
C ALA A 226 18.19 -26.45 -3.25
N ASP A 227 17.80 -25.48 -4.08
CA ASP A 227 16.57 -24.71 -3.90
C ASP A 227 15.36 -25.66 -3.93
N PHE A 228 14.27 -25.28 -3.27
CA PHE A 228 13.03 -26.05 -3.36
C PHE A 228 11.82 -25.15 -3.56
N ASP A 229 10.84 -25.63 -4.34
CA ASP A 229 9.53 -25.02 -4.47
C ASP A 229 8.60 -25.62 -3.40
N TYR A 230 7.93 -24.76 -2.63
CA TYR A 230 6.96 -25.20 -1.62
C TYR A 230 5.82 -26.02 -2.24
N ASN A 231 5.41 -25.71 -3.48
CA ASN A 231 4.36 -26.45 -4.18
C ASN A 231 4.78 -27.89 -4.53
N ASP A 232 6.08 -28.12 -4.71
CA ASP A 232 6.65 -29.45 -4.96
C ASP A 232 7.04 -30.17 -3.67
N ALA A 233 6.88 -29.52 -2.52
CA ALA A 233 7.22 -30.10 -1.23
C ALA A 233 6.34 -31.32 -0.93
N ARG A 234 6.91 -32.28 -0.20
CA ARG A 234 6.25 -33.55 0.11
C ARG A 234 5.86 -33.59 1.59
N ARG A 235 4.80 -34.38 1.88
CA ARG A 235 4.34 -34.72 3.22
C ARG A 235 4.12 -33.50 4.12
N HIS A 236 3.29 -32.57 3.67
CA HIS A 236 2.85 -31.44 4.48
C HIS A 236 2.18 -31.92 5.77
N ASP A 237 2.43 -31.20 6.86
CA ASP A 237 1.83 -31.44 8.18
C ASP A 237 1.73 -30.12 8.94
N GLY A 238 0.50 -29.63 9.10
CA GLY A 238 0.24 -28.28 9.60
C GLY A 238 0.97 -27.23 8.75
N THR A 239 1.83 -26.45 9.40
CA THR A 239 2.63 -25.37 8.80
C THR A 239 4.04 -25.82 8.39
N THR A 240 4.32 -27.12 8.36
CA THR A 240 5.65 -27.66 8.05
C THR A 240 5.63 -28.59 6.85
N VAL A 241 6.77 -28.70 6.18
CA VAL A 241 6.99 -29.66 5.09
C VAL A 241 8.15 -30.59 5.40
N MET A 242 8.21 -31.76 4.75
CA MET A 242 9.36 -32.64 4.90
C MET A 242 10.59 -32.02 4.22
N CYS A 243 11.75 -32.13 4.87
CA CYS A 243 13.01 -31.68 4.29
C CYS A 243 13.27 -32.34 2.93
N PRO A 244 13.59 -31.58 1.86
CA PRO A 244 13.68 -32.12 0.50
C PRO A 244 14.88 -33.05 0.31
N GLU A 245 14.76 -33.98 -0.64
CA GLU A 245 15.90 -34.77 -1.11
C GLU A 245 16.94 -33.86 -1.81
N PRO A 246 18.26 -34.14 -1.71
CA PRO A 246 18.89 -35.31 -1.09
C PRO A 246 19.33 -35.06 0.37
N LEU A 247 18.68 -34.16 1.10
CA LEU A 247 19.06 -33.82 2.47
C LEU A 247 18.60 -34.93 3.44
N CYS A 248 18.08 -34.56 4.62
CA CYS A 248 17.81 -35.57 5.66
C CYS A 248 16.53 -36.36 5.44
N VAL A 249 15.57 -35.87 4.65
CA VAL A 249 14.24 -36.48 4.36
C VAL A 249 13.45 -36.97 5.58
N SER A 250 13.86 -36.55 6.77
CA SER A 250 13.37 -37.02 8.07
C SER A 250 13.06 -35.86 9.01
N GLY A 251 13.70 -34.70 8.80
CA GLY A 251 13.37 -33.46 9.48
C GLY A 251 12.16 -32.73 8.88
N ARG A 252 11.61 -31.82 9.68
CA ARG A 252 10.55 -30.89 9.33
C ARG A 252 11.12 -29.51 9.07
N VAL A 253 10.69 -28.89 7.98
CA VAL A 253 11.02 -27.50 7.64
C VAL A 253 9.93 -26.60 8.19
N SER A 254 10.30 -25.71 9.10
CA SER A 254 9.46 -24.63 9.62
C SER A 254 9.77 -23.33 8.92
N PHE A 255 8.75 -22.48 8.75
CA PHE A 255 8.83 -21.20 8.04
C PHE A 255 8.64 -20.05 9.03
N THR A 256 9.48 -19.04 8.92
CA THR A 256 9.43 -17.78 9.68
C THR A 256 9.45 -16.65 8.67
N VAL A 257 8.39 -15.85 8.65
CA VAL A 257 8.30 -14.65 7.82
C VAL A 257 8.59 -13.44 8.69
N GLY A 258 9.39 -12.48 8.20
CA GLY A 258 9.66 -11.22 8.91
C GLY A 258 8.43 -10.33 9.06
#